data_AF-A0AAU8IFB7-F1
#
_entry.id   AF-A0AAU8IFB7-F1
#
_cell.length_a   1.000
_cell.length_b   1.000
_cell.length_c   1.000
_cell.angle_alpha   90.00
_cell.angle_beta   90.00
_cell.angle_gamma   90.00
#
_symmetry.space_group_name_H-M   'P 1'
#
loop_
_entity.id
_entity.type
_entity.pdbx_description
1 polymer ?
#
loop_
_entity_poly.entity_id
_entity_poly.type
_entity_poly.pdbx_seq_one_letter_code
_entity_poly.pdbx_strand_id
1 'polypeptide(L)'
;MQYDSLNNEEKIGELVRQTLRQLSNRRFTDKELTLMLSKQWSKEILGIDYPLLRKYKDGEDISVQIRDEKYGHYWKEIFEFNGMKILATSQWYERHRESFTRWIKRLQD
;
A
#
# COMPACT_ATOMS: atom_id res chain seq x y z
N MET A 1 11.85 -3.48 16.30
CA MET A 1 12.23 -2.96 14.97
C MET A 1 11.94 -1.47 15.02
N GLN A 2 12.99 -0.64 15.07
CA GLN A 2 12.93 0.75 15.52
C GLN A 2 12.73 1.68 14.31
N TYR A 3 11.60 2.36 14.21
CA TYR A 3 11.30 3.33 13.13
C TYR A 3 11.82 4.75 13.45
N ASP A 4 12.85 4.89 14.30
CA ASP A 4 13.37 6.19 14.78
C ASP A 4 14.21 6.97 13.74
N SER A 5 14.02 6.71 12.45
CA SER A 5 14.66 7.49 11.39
C SER A 5 13.81 7.49 10.13
N LEU A 6 12.60 8.04 10.21
CA LEU A 6 11.95 8.56 9.00
C LEU A 6 12.76 9.78 8.53
N ASN A 7 13.90 9.52 7.92
CA ASN A 7 14.71 10.54 7.25
C ASN A 7 13.79 11.26 6.26
N ASN A 8 13.63 12.58 6.42
CA ASN A 8 12.89 13.43 5.47
C ASN A 8 13.50 13.43 4.05
N GLU A 9 14.62 12.73 3.86
CA GLU A 9 15.30 12.55 2.57
C GLU A 9 14.79 11.35 1.76
N GLU A 10 14.22 10.31 2.40
CA GLU A 10 13.71 9.15 1.67
C GLU A 10 12.40 9.50 0.96
N LYS A 11 12.29 9.24 -0.35
CA LYS A 11 11.03 9.46 -1.10
C LYS A 11 9.91 8.61 -0.51
N ILE A 12 8.76 9.23 -0.24
CA ILE A 12 7.59 8.56 0.37
C ILE A 12 7.19 7.25 -0.32
N GLY A 13 7.28 7.17 -1.65
CA GLY A 13 6.95 5.93 -2.36
C GLY A 13 7.87 4.76 -1.98
N GLU A 14 9.15 5.01 -1.72
CA GLU A 14 10.11 3.98 -1.30
C GLU A 14 9.87 3.58 0.15
N LEU A 15 9.64 4.56 1.04
CA LEU A 15 9.24 4.30 2.43
C LEU A 15 8.03 3.35 2.50
N VAL A 16 7.00 3.65 1.71
CA VAL A 16 5.78 2.84 1.68
C VAL A 16 6.07 1.43 1.20
N ARG A 17 6.83 1.27 0.10
CA ARG A 17 7.19 -0.07 -0.41
C ARG A 17 7.93 -0.88 0.64
N GLN A 18 8.97 -0.32 1.25
CA GLN A 18 9.74 -1.00 2.28
C GLN A 18 8.87 -1.40 3.47
N THR A 19 7.99 -0.50 3.91
CA THR A 19 7.06 -0.78 5.01
C THR A 19 6.09 -1.91 4.64
N LEU A 20 5.54 -1.91 3.43
CA LEU A 20 4.66 -2.99 2.96
C LEU A 20 5.39 -4.34 2.87
N ARG A 21 6.67 -4.36 2.44
CA ARG A 21 7.50 -5.59 2.47
C ARG A 21 7.66 -6.13 3.90
N GLN A 22 7.87 -5.25 4.87
CA GLN A 22 8.00 -5.64 6.28
C GLN A 22 6.67 -6.18 6.84
N LEU A 23 5.55 -5.58 6.42
CA LEU A 23 4.21 -6.00 6.81
C LEU A 23 3.80 -7.36 6.21
N SER A 24 4.50 -7.91 5.22
CA SER A 24 4.23 -9.25 4.69
C SER A 24 4.34 -10.36 5.74
N ASN A 25 5.10 -10.12 6.83
CA ASN A 25 5.21 -11.06 7.96
C ASN A 25 4.07 -10.93 8.98
N ARG A 26 3.23 -9.89 8.87
CA ARG A 26 2.11 -9.64 9.78
C ARG A 26 0.87 -10.38 9.28
N ARG A 27 0.11 -10.97 10.20
CA ARG A 27 -1.24 -11.44 9.91
C ARG A 27 -2.25 -10.30 10.05
N PHE A 28 -2.94 -9.96 8.97
CA PHE A 28 -4.02 -8.98 8.98
C PHE A 28 -5.37 -9.65 9.31
N THR A 29 -6.28 -8.89 9.89
CA THR A 29 -7.70 -9.28 9.99
C THR A 29 -8.40 -9.05 8.65
N ASP A 30 -9.50 -9.77 8.42
CA ASP A 30 -10.32 -9.58 7.20
C ASP A 30 -10.86 -8.15 7.08
N LYS A 31 -11.13 -7.51 8.22
CA LYS A 31 -11.54 -6.10 8.27
C LYS A 31 -10.43 -5.18 7.79
N GLU A 32 -9.19 -5.34 8.29
CA GLU A 32 -8.05 -4.54 7.83
C GLU A 32 -7.80 -4.72 6.33
N LEU A 33 -7.82 -5.95 5.84
CA LEU A 33 -7.66 -6.23 4.40
C LEU A 33 -8.77 -5.57 3.56
N THR A 34 -10.02 -5.68 4.00
CA THR A 34 -11.16 -5.08 3.30
C THR A 34 -11.04 -3.55 3.24
N LEU A 35 -10.58 -2.92 4.32
CA LEU A 35 -10.34 -1.48 4.36
C LEU A 35 -9.22 -1.07 3.40
N MET A 36 -8.11 -1.81 3.37
CA MET A 36 -6.99 -1.51 2.46
C MET A 36 -7.34 -1.72 0.98
N LEU A 37 -8.34 -2.55 0.66
CA LEU A 37 -8.89 -2.72 -0.69
C LEU A 37 -9.92 -1.64 -1.07
N SER A 38 -10.32 -0.77 -0.13
CA SER A 38 -11.34 0.25 -0.35
C SER A 38 -10.74 1.57 -0.81
N LYS A 39 -11.27 2.11 -1.93
CA LYS A 39 -10.96 3.47 -2.39
C LYS A 39 -11.37 4.52 -1.35
N GLN A 40 -12.56 4.36 -0.75
CA GLN A 40 -13.07 5.33 0.22
C GLN A 40 -12.15 5.43 1.44
N TRP A 41 -11.77 4.28 1.99
CA TRP A 41 -10.85 4.24 3.13
C TRP A 41 -9.49 4.83 2.77
N SER A 42 -8.96 4.53 1.60
CA SER A 42 -7.67 5.07 1.14
C SER A 42 -7.70 6.59 1.01
N LYS A 43 -8.84 7.14 0.57
CA LYS A 43 -9.04 8.59 0.48
C LYS A 43 -9.11 9.24 1.85
N GLU A 44 -9.89 8.66 2.77
CA GLU A 44 -10.09 9.21 4.11
C GLU A 44 -8.85 9.09 5.00
N ILE A 45 -8.16 7.95 4.94
CA ILE A 45 -7.05 7.65 5.86
C ILE A 45 -5.71 8.05 5.29
N LEU A 46 -5.50 7.94 3.98
CA LEU A 46 -4.21 8.17 3.34
C LEU A 46 -4.19 9.39 2.40
N GLY A 47 -5.36 9.94 2.05
CA GLY A 47 -5.49 11.02 1.08
C GLY A 47 -5.29 10.56 -0.38
N ILE A 48 -5.44 9.27 -0.67
CA ILE A 48 -5.20 8.68 -2.00
C ILE A 48 -6.54 8.33 -2.66
N ASP A 49 -6.77 8.78 -3.89
CA ASP A 49 -8.02 8.53 -4.63
C ASP A 49 -8.06 7.17 -5.36
N TYR A 50 -7.28 6.21 -4.88
CA TYR A 50 -7.18 4.83 -5.36
C TYR A 50 -7.07 3.89 -4.15
N PRO A 51 -7.60 2.66 -4.24
CA PRO A 51 -7.35 1.65 -3.22
C PRO A 51 -5.85 1.48 -2.95
N LEU A 52 -5.46 1.47 -1.67
CA LEU A 52 -4.09 1.18 -1.23
C LEU A 52 -3.62 -0.15 -1.84
N LEU A 53 -4.48 -1.17 -1.75
CA LEU A 53 -4.26 -2.49 -2.29
C LEU A 53 -5.27 -2.84 -3.38
N ARG A 54 -4.84 -3.67 -4.32
CA ARG A 54 -5.69 -4.38 -5.28
C ARG A 54 -5.31 -5.85 -5.24
N LYS A 55 -6.30 -6.75 -5.35
CA LYS A 55 -6.01 -8.19 -5.46
C LYS A 55 -5.28 -8.45 -6.77
N TYR A 56 -4.17 -9.17 -6.69
CA TYR A 56 -3.52 -9.72 -7.88
C TYR A 56 -4.32 -10.92 -8.37
N LYS A 57 -4.44 -11.07 -9.68
CA LYS A 57 -5.09 -12.20 -10.33
C LYS A 57 -4.05 -13.04 -11.06
N ASP A 58 -3.93 -14.29 -10.65
CA ASP A 58 -3.10 -15.25 -11.36
C ASP A 58 -3.65 -15.50 -12.77
N GLY A 59 -2.77 -15.61 -13.76
CA GLY A 59 -3.13 -15.86 -15.16
C GLY A 59 -3.42 -14.62 -16.01
N GLU A 60 -3.50 -13.42 -15.42
CA GLU A 60 -3.61 -12.15 -16.16
C GLU A 60 -2.24 -11.43 -16.24
N ASP A 61 -1.94 -10.74 -17.35
CA ASP A 61 -0.69 -9.96 -17.47
C ASP A 61 -0.66 -8.81 -16.44
N ILE A 62 0.39 -8.77 -15.62
CA ILE A 62 0.59 -7.74 -14.61
C ILE A 62 0.58 -6.32 -15.20
N SER A 63 1.03 -6.14 -16.43
CA SER A 63 1.04 -4.85 -17.13
C SER A 63 -0.37 -4.33 -17.39
N VAL A 64 -1.36 -5.21 -17.48
CA VAL A 64 -2.79 -4.86 -17.56
C VAL A 64 -3.34 -4.60 -16.16
N GLN A 65 -2.99 -5.44 -15.18
CA GLN A 65 -3.54 -5.35 -13.82
C GLN A 65 -3.13 -4.07 -13.05
N ILE A 66 -1.93 -3.55 -13.31
CA ILE A 66 -1.42 -2.33 -12.64
C ILE A 66 -1.99 -1.04 -13.22
N ARG A 67 -2.71 -1.12 -14.34
CA ARG A 67 -3.23 0.04 -15.07
C ARG A 67 -4.74 0.11 -14.92
N ASP A 68 -5.24 1.34 -14.98
CA ASP A 68 -6.59 1.58 -15.50
C ASP A 68 -6.44 1.99 -16.99
N GLU A 69 -7.53 2.34 -17.68
CA GLU A 69 -7.59 2.53 -19.15
C GLU A 69 -6.40 3.30 -19.78
N LYS A 70 -5.75 4.21 -19.04
CA LYS A 70 -4.69 5.08 -19.56
C LYS A 70 -3.40 5.14 -18.73
N TYR A 71 -3.41 4.83 -17.43
CA TYR A 71 -2.27 5.06 -16.54
C TYR A 71 -2.03 3.90 -15.56
N GLY A 72 -0.76 3.68 -15.22
CA GLY A 72 -0.34 2.71 -14.20
C GLY A 72 -0.46 3.28 -12.79
N HIS A 73 -1.49 2.85 -12.05
CA HIS A 73 -1.76 3.30 -10.69
C HIS A 73 -1.19 2.38 -9.61
N TYR A 74 -0.61 1.24 -9.99
CA TYR A 74 -0.01 0.27 -9.08
C TYR A 74 1.42 -0.08 -9.48
N TRP A 75 2.22 -0.52 -8.51
CA TRP A 75 3.54 -1.07 -8.79
C TRP A 75 3.46 -2.49 -9.36
N LYS A 76 4.49 -2.89 -10.12
CA LYS A 76 4.65 -4.28 -10.61
C LYS A 76 5.13 -5.26 -9.55
N GLU A 77 5.47 -4.76 -8.36
CA GLU A 77 5.85 -5.61 -7.25
C GLU A 77 4.60 -6.29 -6.67
N ILE A 78 4.67 -7.60 -6.50
CA ILE A 78 3.62 -8.42 -5.89
C ILE A 78 3.97 -8.58 -4.41
N PHE A 79 3.07 -8.15 -3.54
CA PHE A 79 3.15 -8.39 -2.10
C PHE A 79 2.24 -9.57 -1.74
N GLU A 80 2.47 -10.17 -0.59
CA GLU A 80 1.66 -11.29 -0.10
C GLU A 80 1.25 -11.04 1.35
N PHE A 81 -0.05 -10.86 1.58
CA PHE A 81 -0.64 -10.69 2.91
C PHE A 81 -1.60 -11.85 3.17
N ASN A 82 -1.39 -12.60 4.26
CA ASN A 82 -2.19 -13.78 4.61
C ASN A 82 -2.32 -14.82 3.46
N GLY A 83 -1.28 -15.00 2.65
CA GLY A 83 -1.32 -15.89 1.48
C GLY A 83 -2.04 -15.31 0.26
N MET A 84 -2.54 -14.08 0.33
CA MET A 84 -3.18 -13.39 -0.80
C MET A 84 -2.17 -12.50 -1.53
N LYS A 85 -1.97 -12.75 -2.82
CA LYS A 85 -1.19 -11.88 -3.70
C LYS A 85 -1.92 -10.56 -3.95
N ILE A 86 -1.19 -9.46 -3.82
CA ILE A 86 -1.74 -8.11 -3.90
C ILE A 86 -0.77 -7.16 -4.60
N LEU A 87 -1.34 -6.14 -5.22
CA LEU A 87 -0.64 -5.01 -5.82
C LEU A 87 -0.87 -3.77 -4.95
N ALA A 88 0.16 -2.95 -4.77
CA ALA A 88 0.07 -1.70 -4.01
C ALA A 88 0.08 -0.47 -4.93
N THR A 89 -0.71 0.54 -4.59
CA THR A 89 -0.81 1.76 -5.38
C THR A 89 0.53 2.51 -5.45
N SER A 90 0.82 3.08 -6.62
CA SER A 90 2.00 3.90 -6.88
C SER A 90 1.80 5.40 -6.60
N GLN A 91 0.58 5.81 -6.25
CA GLN A 91 0.12 7.20 -6.21
C GLN A 91 0.53 7.93 -4.92
N TRP A 92 1.82 7.89 -4.60
CA TRP A 92 2.39 8.50 -3.41
C TRP A 92 3.09 9.82 -3.73
N TYR A 93 2.74 10.85 -2.97
CA TYR A 93 3.34 12.17 -3.01
C TYR A 93 3.69 12.58 -1.59
N GLU A 94 4.66 13.48 -1.43
CA GLU A 94 5.21 13.83 -0.12
C GLU A 94 4.14 14.27 0.89
N ARG A 95 3.10 14.97 0.41
CA ARG A 95 1.91 15.35 1.20
C ARG A 95 1.18 14.18 1.89
N HIS A 96 1.37 12.94 1.46
CA HIS A 96 0.73 11.75 2.05
C HIS A 96 1.55 11.15 3.20
N ARG A 97 2.79 11.60 3.44
CA ARG A 97 3.70 11.00 4.43
C ARG A 97 3.09 10.97 5.83
N GLU A 98 2.55 12.11 6.28
CA GLU A 98 2.00 12.21 7.63
C GLU A 98 0.85 11.22 7.85
N SER A 99 -0.08 11.16 6.88
CA SER A 99 -1.21 10.22 6.92
C SER A 99 -0.75 8.76 6.93
N PHE A 100 0.24 8.41 6.10
CA PHE A 100 0.81 7.07 6.07
C PHE A 100 1.47 6.68 7.39
N THR A 101 2.35 7.52 7.92
CA THR A 101 3.04 7.28 9.19
C THR A 101 2.05 7.13 10.34
N ARG A 102 0.99 7.95 10.37
CA ARG A 102 -0.06 7.86 11.39
C ARG A 102 -0.81 6.52 11.31
N TRP A 103 -1.12 6.05 10.11
CA TRP A 103 -1.74 4.74 9.92
C TRP A 103 -0.84 3.60 10.39
N ILE A 104 0.45 3.61 10.03
CA ILE A 104 1.41 2.58 10.46
C ILE A 104 1.54 2.52 11.99
N LYS A 105 1.59 3.67 12.67
CA LYS A 105 1.62 3.70 14.15
C LYS A 105 0.40 3.01 14.76
N ARG A 106 -0.80 3.31 14.25
CA ARG A 106 -2.06 2.68 14.70
C ARG A 106 -2.14 1.18 14.45
N LEU A 107 -1.34 0.63 13.53
CA LEU A 107 -1.27 -0.81 13.34
C LEU A 107 -0.41 -1.49 14.41
N GLN A 108 0.53 -0.78 15.02
CA GLN A 108 1.48 -1.35 15.98
C GLN A 108 0.98 -1.30 17.44
N ASP A 109 0.00 -0.45 17.71
CA ASP A 109 -0.77 -0.38 18.97
C ASP A 109 -1.82 -1.50 19.06
#